data_AF-A0A2N7XT19-F1
#
_entry.id   AF-A0A2N7XT19-F1
#
_cell.length_a   1.000
_cell.length_b   1.000
_cell.length_c   1.000
_cell.angle_alpha   90.00
_cell.angle_beta   90.00
_cell.angle_gamma   90.00
#
_symmetry.space_group_name_H-M   'P 1'
#
loop_
_entity.id
_entity.type
_entity.pdbx_description
1 polymer ?
#
loop_
_entity_poly.entity_id
_entity_poly.type
_entity_poly.pdbx_seq_one_letter_code
_entity_poly.pdbx_strand_id
1 'polypeptide(L)'
;ETITWSFLSESQAEAIGGGTWTLANPISEELKVMRPSLLPGLLSAAERNLKRGAGGVRLFELGRRYLSDGERPTLSVVLAGEARP
;
A
#
# COMPACT_ATOMS: atom_id res chain seq x y z
N GLU A 1 8.47 -2.83 -10.73
CA GLU A 1 8.47 -3.30 -9.34
C GLU A 1 8.47 -2.10 -8.41
N THR A 2 7.71 -2.17 -7.32
CA THR A 2 7.58 -1.12 -6.30
C THR A 2 7.79 -1.75 -4.94
N ILE A 3 8.46 -1.03 -4.04
CA ILE A 3 8.63 -1.43 -2.64
C ILE A 3 8.09 -0.29 -1.78
N THR A 4 7.07 -0.59 -0.98
CA THR A 4 6.44 0.40 -0.09
C THR A 4 6.65 0.01 1.37
N TRP A 5 6.44 0.98 2.26
CA TRP A 5 6.51 0.71 3.70
C TRP A 5 5.45 -0.31 4.12
N SER A 6 5.78 -1.13 5.11
CA SER A 6 4.85 -2.10 5.70
C SER A 6 3.88 -1.46 6.69
N PHE A 7 4.17 -0.23 7.14
CA PHE A 7 3.40 0.55 8.08
C PHE A 7 2.77 1.76 7.39
N LEU A 8 1.57 2.11 7.83
CA LEU A 8 0.72 3.16 7.28
C LEU A 8 -0.13 3.81 8.38
N SER A 9 -0.88 4.85 8.02
CA SER A 9 -1.77 5.53 8.95
C SER A 9 -3.04 4.75 9.21
N GLU A 10 -3.65 4.95 10.39
CA GLU A 10 -4.97 4.38 10.70
C GLU A 10 -6.00 4.73 9.63
N SER A 11 -6.03 5.99 9.16
CA SER A 11 -6.94 6.43 8.11
C SER A 11 -6.75 5.68 6.78
N GLN A 12 -5.50 5.39 6.40
CA GLN A 12 -5.22 4.58 5.21
C GLN A 12 -5.61 3.11 5.41
N ALA A 13 -5.49 2.58 6.63
CA ALA A 13 -5.90 1.22 6.95
C ALA A 13 -7.43 1.09 6.86
N GLU A 14 -8.17 2.01 7.49
CA GLU A 14 -9.64 2.03 7.49
C GLU A 14 -10.21 2.08 6.07
N ALA A 15 -9.61 2.86 5.17
CA ALA A 15 -10.05 2.97 3.78
C ALA A 15 -10.04 1.64 3.00
N ILE A 16 -9.32 0.62 3.47
CA ILE A 16 -9.21 -0.70 2.82
C ILE A 16 -9.61 -1.86 3.74
N GLY A 17 -10.42 -1.60 4.76
CA GLY A 17 -11.01 -2.62 5.64
C GLY A 17 -10.41 -2.70 7.05
N GLY A 18 -9.61 -1.71 7.45
CA GLY A 18 -9.02 -1.61 8.79
C GLY A 18 -7.75 -2.45 8.95
N GLY A 19 -6.92 -2.08 9.92
CA GLY A 19 -5.67 -2.78 10.24
C GLY A 19 -5.73 -3.41 11.63
N THR A 20 -5.40 -4.70 11.73
CA THR A 20 -5.49 -5.41 13.02
C THR A 20 -4.25 -5.25 13.89
N TRP A 21 -3.09 -4.97 13.29
CA TRP A 21 -1.81 -4.98 14.00
C TRP A 21 -1.26 -3.57 14.10
N THR A 22 -0.96 -3.14 15.32
CA THR A 22 -0.38 -1.82 15.63
C THR A 22 0.96 -1.99 16.32
N LEU A 23 1.96 -1.21 15.90
CA LEU A 23 3.29 -1.21 16.49
C LEU A 23 3.26 -0.60 17.89
N ALA A 24 3.87 -1.30 18.85
CA ALA A 24 3.98 -0.81 20.24
C ALA A 24 4.98 0.37 20.39
N ASN A 25 5.97 0.46 19.49
CA ASN A 25 6.96 1.53 19.46
C ASN A 25 7.15 2.02 18.01
N PRO A 26 6.21 2.82 17.49
CA PRO A 26 6.28 3.30 16.12
C PRO A 26 7.30 4.44 15.98
N ILE A 27 7.85 4.59 14.78
CA ILE A 27 8.71 5.74 14.45
C ILE A 27 7.93 7.07 14.43
N SER A 28 6.62 7.01 14.18
CA SER A 28 5.67 8.13 14.19
C SER A 28 4.26 7.60 14.45
N GLU A 29 3.42 8.38 15.14
CA GLU A 29 2.00 8.06 15.36
C GLU A 29 1.21 7.89 14.05
N GLU A 30 1.65 8.56 12.98
CA GLU A 30 1.03 8.42 11.67
C GLU A 30 1.43 7.12 10.95
N LEU A 31 2.48 6.42 11.40
CA LEU A 31 3.01 5.21 10.75
C LEU A 31 3.10 4.04 11.75
N LYS A 32 1.97 3.73 12.38
CA LYS A 32 1.90 2.69 13.43
C LYS A 32 1.09 1.45 13.08
N VAL A 33 0.27 1.48 12.03
CA VAL A 33 -0.57 0.34 11.65
C VAL A 33 0.11 -0.49 10.57
N MET A 34 0.21 -1.80 10.79
CA MET A 34 0.74 -2.72 9.77
C MET A 34 -0.28 -2.90 8.65
N ARG A 35 0.20 -2.89 7.40
CA ARG A 35 -0.65 -2.92 6.21
C ARG A 35 -1.45 -4.24 6.11
N PRO A 36 -2.78 -4.20 6.06
CA PRO A 36 -3.62 -5.38 5.80
C PRO A 36 -3.75 -5.67 4.29
N SER A 37 -3.25 -4.77 3.44
CA SER A 37 -3.19 -4.88 1.98
C SER A 37 -1.99 -4.10 1.43
N LEU A 38 -1.47 -4.49 0.26
CA LEU A 38 -0.43 -3.74 -0.46
C LEU A 38 -1.02 -2.55 -1.25
N LEU A 39 -2.34 -2.49 -1.39
CA LEU A 39 -3.02 -1.48 -2.22
C LEU A 39 -2.77 -0.03 -1.79
N PRO A 40 -2.77 0.36 -0.51
CA PRO A 40 -2.53 1.76 -0.12
C PRO A 40 -1.18 2.29 -0.63
N GLY A 41 -0.13 1.50 -0.48
CA GLY A 41 1.20 1.85 -0.96
C GLY A 41 1.25 1.96 -2.49
N LEU A 42 0.69 0.99 -3.20
CA LEU A 42 0.65 0.99 -4.67
C LEU A 42 -0.20 2.14 -5.23
N LEU A 43 -1.34 2.46 -4.59
CA LEU A 43 -2.19 3.59 -4.99
C LEU A 43 -1.50 4.94 -4.76
N SER A 44 -0.80 5.11 -3.62
CA SER A 44 0.00 6.31 -3.37
C SER A 44 1.13 6.46 -4.38
N ALA A 45 1.79 5.35 -4.75
CA ALA A 45 2.82 5.35 -5.79
C ALA A 45 2.23 5.70 -7.18
N ALA A 46 1.06 5.15 -7.52
CA ALA A 46 0.37 5.47 -8.77
C ALA A 46 -0.02 6.95 -8.82
N GLU A 47 -0.68 7.45 -7.78
CA GLU A 47 -1.08 8.85 -7.64
C GLU A 47 0.12 9.79 -7.79
N ARG A 48 1.24 9.50 -7.11
CA ARG A 48 2.46 10.31 -7.20
C ARG A 48 3.00 10.41 -8.62
N ASN A 49 2.94 9.32 -9.38
CA ASN A 49 3.42 9.30 -10.77
C ASN A 49 2.45 10.04 -11.70
N LEU A 50 1.14 9.81 -11.56
CA LEU A 50 0.12 10.51 -12.36
C LEU A 50 0.16 12.02 -12.11
N LYS A 51 0.29 12.46 -10.85
CA LYS A 51 0.48 13.88 -10.48
C LYS A 51 1.75 14.51 -11.07
N ARG A 52 2.72 13.70 -11.51
CA ARG A 52 3.95 14.14 -12.19
C ARG A 52 3.86 14.06 -13.72
N GLY A 53 2.66 13.87 -14.27
CA GLY A 53 2.39 13.90 -15.70
C GLY A 53 2.59 12.56 -16.42
N ALA A 54 2.71 11.44 -15.69
CA ALA A 54 2.70 10.13 -16.33
C ALA A 54 1.31 9.88 -16.96
N GLY A 55 1.26 9.53 -18.26
CA GLY A 55 0.01 9.18 -18.97
C GLY A 55 -0.59 7.83 -18.52
N GLY A 56 0.20 7.02 -17.82
CA GLY A 56 -0.24 5.79 -17.19
C GLY A 56 0.86 5.13 -16.35
N VAL A 57 0.47 4.20 -15.49
CA VAL A 57 1.38 3.46 -14.60
C VAL A 57 0.98 1.98 -14.54
N ARG A 58 1.99 1.11 -14.44
CA ARG A 58 1.83 -0.33 -14.25
C ARG A 58 2.76 -0.78 -13.14
N LEU A 59 2.24 -0.82 -11.92
CA LEU A 59 3.00 -1.09 -10.71
C LEU A 59 2.65 -2.46 -10.17
N PHE A 60 3.65 -3.13 -9.61
CA PHE A 60 3.44 -4.37 -8.85
C PHE A 60 4.39 -4.40 -7.64
N GLU A 61 3.94 -5.03 -6.57
CA GLU A 61 4.73 -5.29 -5.36
C GLU A 61 4.50 -6.74 -4.89
N LEU A 62 5.59 -7.40 -4.51
CA LEU A 62 5.60 -8.64 -3.76
C LEU A 62 5.91 -8.34 -2.30
N GLY A 63 5.02 -8.69 -1.39
CA GLY A 63 5.20 -8.38 0.01
C GLY A 63 4.23 -9.11 0.93
N ARG A 64 4.38 -8.90 2.23
CA ARG A 64 3.45 -9.43 3.23
C ARG A 64 2.35 -8.42 3.55
N ARG A 65 1.14 -8.95 3.76
CA ARG A 65 0.05 -8.28 4.45
C ARG A 65 -0.21 -8.94 5.79
N TYR A 66 -0.68 -8.16 6.75
CA TYR A 66 -0.86 -8.55 8.14
C TYR A 66 -2.36 -8.57 8.46
N LEU A 67 -2.92 -9.77 8.60
CA LEU A 67 -4.33 -10.00 8.88
C LEU A 67 -4.50 -10.47 10.33
N SER A 68 -5.74 -10.53 10.80
CA SER A 68 -6.06 -10.99 12.16
C SER A 68 -5.53 -12.39 12.47
N ASP A 69 -5.43 -13.26 11.46
CA ASP A 69 -5.00 -14.66 11.56
C ASP A 69 -3.52 -14.89 11.21
N GLY A 70 -2.77 -13.83 10.87
CA GLY A 70 -1.34 -13.92 10.59
C GLY A 70 -0.90 -13.18 9.32
N GLU A 71 0.33 -13.49 8.91
CA GLU A 71 0.96 -12.89 7.75
C GLU A 71 0.72 -13.73 6.48
N ARG A 72 0.47 -13.04 5.36
CA ARG A 72 0.24 -13.68 4.05
C ARG A 72 1.16 -13.08 2.98
N PRO A 73 2.02 -13.87 2.31
CA PRO A 73 2.72 -13.39 1.12
C PRO A 73 1.71 -13.08 0.02
N THR A 74 1.85 -11.93 -0.62
CA THR A 74 0.88 -11.38 -1.55
C THR A 74 1.60 -10.72 -2.72
N LEU A 75 1.08 -10.95 -3.93
CA LEU A 75 1.38 -10.14 -5.11
C LEU A 75 0.21 -9.17 -5.30
N SER A 76 0.49 -7.88 -5.48
CA SER A 76 -0.52 -6.91 -5.87
C SER A 76 -0.06 -6.12 -7.08
N VAL A 77 -1.02 -5.78 -7.93
CA VAL A 77 -0.79 -5.08 -9.21
C VAL A 77 -1.79 -3.93 -9.29
N VAL A 78 -1.30 -2.75 -9.72
CA VAL A 78 -2.11 -1.59 -10.04
C VAL A 78 -1.78 -1.15 -11.46
N LEU A 79 -2.80 -1.05 -12.31
CA LEU A 79 -2.73 -0.51 -13.66
C LEU A 79 -3.64 0.73 -13.70
N ALA A 80 -3.12 1.87 -14.15
CA ALA A 80 -3.90 3.11 -14.28
C ALA A 80 -3.43 3.94 -15.49
N GLY A 81 -4.32 4.77 -16.01
CA GLY A 81 -4.09 5.55 -17.25
C GLY A 81 -4.43 4.76 -18.51
N GLU A 82 -3.90 5.18 -19.65
CA GLU A 82 -4.29 4.62 -20.95
C GLU A 82 -3.81 3.16 -21.14
N ALA A 83 -4.64 2.38 -21.82
CA ALA A 83 -4.41 0.95 -22.04
C ALA A 83 -3.20 0.67 -22.95
N ARG A 84 -2.76 1.65 -23.75
CA ARG A 84 -1.57 1.65 -24.63
C ARG A 84 -0.94 3.06 -24.60
N PRO A 85 0.39 3.19 -24.73
CA PRO A 85 1.03 4.49 -24.94
C PRO A 85 0.60 5.13 -26.27
#